data_AF-A0A8T8D764-F1
#
_entry.id   AF-A0A8T8D764-F1
#
_cell.length_a   1.000
_cell.length_b   1.000
_cell.length_c   1.000
_cell.angle_alpha   90.00
_cell.angle_beta   90.00
_cell.angle_gamma   90.00
#
_symmetry.space_group_name_H-M   'P 1'
#
loop_
_entity.id
_entity.type
_entity.pdbx_description
1 polymer ?
#
loop_
_entity_poly.entity_id
_entity_poly.type
_entity_poly.pdbx_seq_one_letter_code
_entity_poly.pdbx_strand_id
1 'polypeptide(L)'
;MEPGAMPEGGLSQASHAGGAPPAAGTGPGAAVASGDTAAWQAALPALTRRPPYACPRCTGNRASFTLLWPLTWSVRKNAHTGQVEEWRAGPALATAAGGEPDLTVRCELCGFAGPESMFTAAARRLPPPFPAGPAAGG
;
A
#
# COMPACT_ATOMS: atom_id res chain seq x y z
N MET A 1 -31.91 -72.53 -49.05
CA MET A 1 -30.88 -71.99 -49.97
C MET A 1 -30.23 -70.83 -49.24
N GLU A 2 -29.01 -71.05 -48.76
CA GLU A 2 -28.04 -70.06 -48.27
C GLU A 2 -27.72 -68.97 -49.34
N PRO A 3 -26.82 -67.99 -49.08
CA PRO A 3 -26.67 -67.07 -47.95
C PRO A 3 -26.36 -65.62 -48.45
N GLY A 4 -26.09 -64.66 -47.57
CA GLY A 4 -25.52 -63.36 -47.97
C GLY A 4 -25.45 -62.37 -46.81
N ALA A 5 -24.46 -62.51 -45.92
CA ALA A 5 -23.18 -61.79 -45.97
C ALA A 5 -23.29 -60.33 -45.46
N MET A 6 -22.85 -60.14 -44.21
CA MET A 6 -22.44 -58.85 -43.68
C MET A 6 -21.22 -58.34 -44.44
N PRO A 7 -21.01 -57.01 -44.49
CA PRO A 7 -19.66 -56.49 -44.36
C PRO A 7 -19.49 -55.66 -43.10
N GLU A 8 -18.39 -55.97 -42.42
CA GLU A 8 -17.72 -55.14 -41.43
C GLU A 8 -17.09 -53.91 -42.09
N GLY A 9 -16.85 -52.86 -41.30
CA GLY A 9 -15.83 -51.87 -41.61
C GLY A 9 -16.33 -50.44 -41.59
N GLY A 10 -16.02 -49.71 -40.52
CA GLY A 10 -16.26 -48.28 -40.46
C GLY A 10 -15.98 -47.63 -39.11
N LEU A 11 -14.87 -47.97 -38.47
CA LEU A 11 -14.30 -47.15 -37.39
C LEU A 11 -13.86 -45.80 -37.99
N SER A 12 -14.77 -44.82 -38.04
CA SER A 12 -14.43 -43.45 -38.42
C SER A 12 -14.13 -42.65 -37.17
N GLN A 13 -12.84 -42.47 -36.93
CA GLN A 13 -12.27 -41.46 -36.04
C GLN A 13 -12.65 -40.05 -36.53
N ALA A 14 -13.10 -39.19 -35.61
CA ALA A 14 -12.90 -37.73 -35.59
C ALA A 14 -13.81 -37.14 -34.50
N SER A 15 -13.43 -36.21 -33.64
CA SER A 15 -12.18 -35.56 -33.31
C SER A 15 -12.51 -34.84 -32.00
N HIS A 16 -11.61 -34.93 -31.02
CA HIS A 16 -11.69 -34.09 -29.83
C HIS A 16 -11.48 -32.64 -30.27
N ALA A 17 -12.58 -31.93 -30.55
CA ALA A 17 -12.55 -30.49 -30.65
C ALA A 17 -12.40 -29.95 -29.22
N GLY A 18 -11.15 -29.82 -28.79
CA GLY A 18 -10.78 -28.95 -27.69
C GLY A 18 -11.31 -27.56 -27.99
N GLY A 19 -12.42 -27.21 -27.36
CA GLY A 19 -12.90 -25.84 -27.30
C GLY A 19 -11.87 -25.02 -26.56
N ALA A 20 -11.07 -24.26 -27.31
CA ALA A 20 -10.24 -23.22 -26.76
C ALA A 20 -11.13 -22.28 -25.92
N PRO A 21 -10.69 -21.87 -24.71
CA PRO A 21 -11.40 -20.82 -23.99
C PRO A 21 -11.42 -19.56 -24.86
N PRO A 22 -12.53 -18.80 -24.88
CA PRO A 22 -12.57 -17.56 -25.63
C PRO A 22 -11.46 -16.64 -25.13
N ALA A 23 -10.75 -16.05 -26.10
CA ALA A 23 -9.70 -15.09 -25.89
C ALA A 23 -10.12 -14.06 -24.84
N ALA A 24 -9.36 -14.02 -23.74
CA ALA A 24 -9.44 -12.97 -22.76
C ALA A 24 -9.36 -11.64 -23.50
N GLY A 25 -10.48 -10.90 -23.48
CA GLY A 25 -10.54 -9.56 -24.02
C GLY A 25 -9.43 -8.74 -23.37
N THR A 26 -8.52 -8.25 -24.20
CA THR A 26 -7.57 -7.19 -23.88
C THR A 26 -8.39 -5.95 -23.53
N GLY A 27 -8.85 -5.87 -22.28
CA GLY A 27 -9.25 -4.59 -21.70
C GLY A 27 -8.03 -3.67 -21.75
N PRO A 28 -8.21 -2.35 -21.98
CA PRO A 28 -7.12 -1.41 -21.84
C PRO A 28 -6.77 -1.36 -20.35
N GLY A 29 -5.92 -2.29 -19.91
CA GLY A 29 -5.08 -2.10 -18.74
C GLY A 29 -4.18 -0.94 -19.10
N ALA A 30 -4.65 0.28 -18.86
CA ALA A 30 -3.84 1.46 -18.88
C ALA A 30 -2.67 1.16 -17.94
N ALA A 31 -1.52 0.83 -18.53
CA ALA A 31 -0.28 0.72 -17.83
C ALA A 31 -0.14 2.02 -17.05
N VAL A 32 -0.22 1.94 -15.72
CA VAL A 32 0.13 3.05 -14.85
C VAL A 32 1.59 3.34 -15.17
N ALA A 33 1.81 4.40 -15.95
CA ALA A 33 3.09 4.70 -16.54
C ALA A 33 4.14 4.84 -15.43
N SER A 34 5.16 4.00 -15.48
CA SER A 34 6.33 4.02 -14.59
C SER A 34 7.24 5.24 -14.81
N GLY A 35 6.72 6.36 -15.30
CA GLY A 35 7.48 7.45 -15.91
C GLY A 35 7.61 8.73 -15.10
N ASP A 36 6.73 8.97 -14.12
CA ASP A 36 6.78 10.17 -13.28
C ASP A 36 7.03 9.74 -11.84
N THR A 37 8.06 10.31 -11.20
CA THR A 37 8.26 10.18 -9.75
C THR A 37 6.92 10.42 -9.08
N ALA A 38 6.34 9.39 -8.47
CA ALA A 38 4.99 9.48 -7.95
C ALA A 38 4.94 10.64 -6.94
N ALA A 39 3.92 11.49 -6.97
CA ALA A 39 3.89 12.74 -6.20
C ALA A 39 4.20 12.54 -4.69
N TRP A 40 3.86 11.37 -4.13
CA TRP A 40 4.22 11.01 -2.76
C TRP A 40 5.72 10.77 -2.55
N GLN A 41 6.45 10.26 -3.55
CA GLN A 41 7.91 10.08 -3.51
C GLN A 41 8.62 11.43 -3.45
N ALA A 42 8.13 12.41 -4.21
CA ALA A 42 8.64 13.78 -4.14
C ALA A 42 8.42 14.44 -2.76
N ALA A 43 7.43 13.98 -1.99
CA ALA A 43 7.18 14.47 -0.65
C ALA A 43 8.11 13.86 0.43
N LEU A 44 8.81 12.75 0.15
CA LEU A 44 9.65 12.05 1.14
C LEU A 44 10.68 12.93 1.86
N PRO A 45 11.39 13.87 1.21
CA PRO A 45 12.33 14.76 1.91
C PRO A 45 11.64 15.65 2.94
N ALA A 46 10.42 16.12 2.68
CA ALA A 46 9.65 16.91 3.64
C ALA A 46 9.12 16.04 4.79
N LEU A 47 8.72 14.79 4.49
CA LEU A 47 8.24 13.84 5.48
C LEU A 47 9.32 13.39 6.47
N THR A 48 10.60 13.47 6.11
CA THR A 48 11.73 13.04 6.96
C THR A 48 12.26 14.14 7.90
N ARG A 49 11.88 15.40 7.70
CA ARG A 49 12.25 16.52 8.59
C ARG A 49 11.19 16.74 9.67
N ARG A 50 11.05 15.80 10.60
CA ARG A 50 10.08 15.90 11.70
C ARG A 50 10.72 16.43 12.99
N PRO A 51 9.94 17.10 13.86
CA PRO A 51 10.40 17.51 15.19
C PRO A 51 10.79 16.31 16.06
N PRO A 52 11.54 16.54 17.16
CA PRO A 52 11.91 15.48 18.10
C PRO A 52 10.69 14.79 18.72
N TYR A 53 10.83 13.49 19.00
CA TYR A 53 9.78 12.68 19.62
C TYR A 53 10.18 12.20 21.01
N ALA A 54 9.16 12.04 21.85
CA ALA A 54 9.23 11.23 23.05
C ALA A 54 8.01 10.33 23.13
N CYS A 55 8.19 9.10 23.62
CA CYS A 55 7.06 8.21 23.78
C CYS A 55 6.17 8.67 24.95
N PRO A 56 4.88 8.97 24.74
CA PRO A 56 3.98 9.39 25.83
C PRO A 56 3.69 8.27 26.82
N ARG A 57 3.94 7.00 26.44
CA ARG A 57 3.66 5.82 27.27
C ARG A 57 4.82 5.44 28.18
N CYS A 58 6.02 5.25 27.64
CA CYS A 58 7.17 4.81 28.42
C CYS A 58 8.08 5.96 28.86
N THR A 59 8.03 7.12 28.19
CA THR A 59 8.87 8.33 28.42
C THR A 59 10.40 8.12 28.34
N GLY A 60 10.88 6.88 28.40
CA GLY A 60 12.30 6.50 28.36
C GLY A 60 12.87 6.31 26.95
N ASN A 61 12.04 6.08 25.94
CA ASN A 61 12.51 6.07 24.55
C ASN A 61 12.53 7.49 23.99
N ARG A 62 13.72 7.94 23.59
CA ARG A 62 13.97 9.22 22.92
C ARG A 62 14.83 9.08 21.65
N ALA A 63 15.13 7.85 21.24
CA ALA A 63 16.11 7.59 20.19
C ALA A 63 15.52 6.87 18.97
N SER A 64 14.68 5.84 19.17
CA SER A 64 14.26 4.94 18.09
C SER A 64 12.75 4.94 17.88
N PHE A 65 12.31 5.45 16.73
CA PHE A 65 10.90 5.52 16.36
C PHE A 65 10.71 5.11 14.91
N THR A 66 9.67 4.33 14.63
CA THR A 66 9.23 4.05 13.26
C THR A 66 8.14 5.07 12.86
N LEU A 67 8.23 5.62 11.65
CA LEU A 67 7.19 6.46 11.06
C LEU A 67 6.46 5.66 9.97
N LEU A 68 5.12 5.67 9.99
CA LEU A 68 4.27 4.96 9.05
C LEU A 68 3.35 5.95 8.33
N TRP A 69 3.53 6.08 7.02
CA TRP A 69 2.67 6.87 6.14
C TRP A 69 1.81 5.94 5.27
N PRO A 70 0.48 5.96 5.41
CA PRO A 70 -0.39 5.16 4.57
C PRO A 70 -0.41 5.73 3.15
N LEU A 71 -0.45 4.83 2.17
CA LEU A 71 -0.78 5.16 0.78
C LEU A 71 -2.20 4.69 0.47
N THR A 72 -2.88 5.44 -0.38
CA THR A 72 -4.27 5.20 -0.77
C THR A 72 -4.40 5.10 -2.28
N TRP A 73 -5.39 4.31 -2.71
CA TRP A 73 -5.83 4.19 -4.08
C TRP A 73 -7.32 4.49 -4.15
N SER A 74 -7.73 5.24 -5.17
CA SER A 74 -9.13 5.47 -5.48
C SER A 74 -9.56 4.49 -6.56
N VAL A 75 -10.54 3.65 -6.23
CA VAL A 75 -11.10 2.64 -7.14
C VAL A 75 -12.62 2.74 -7.16
N ARG A 76 -13.25 2.46 -8.31
CA ARG A 76 -14.69 2.23 -8.41
C ARG A 76 -14.95 0.74 -8.46
N LYS A 77 -15.89 0.30 -7.63
CA LYS A 77 -16.37 -1.08 -7.57
C LYS A 77 -17.81 -1.16 -8.03
N ASN A 78 -18.15 -2.27 -8.68
CA ASN A 78 -19.54 -2.64 -8.90
C ASN A 78 -20.18 -3.05 -7.57
N ALA A 79 -21.31 -2.43 -7.21
CA ALA A 79 -21.99 -2.74 -5.95
C ALA A 79 -22.65 -4.14 -5.92
N HIS A 80 -23.05 -4.67 -7.08
CA HIS A 80 -23.76 -5.94 -7.19
C HIS A 80 -22.81 -7.13 -7.32
N THR A 81 -21.73 -6.98 -8.10
CA THR A 81 -20.76 -8.07 -8.33
C THR A 81 -19.53 -8.01 -7.41
N GLY A 82 -19.30 -6.87 -6.75
CA GLY A 82 -18.15 -6.64 -5.89
C GLY A 82 -16.82 -6.46 -6.63
N GLN A 83 -16.81 -6.54 -7.96
CA GLN A 83 -15.62 -6.40 -8.80
C GLN A 83 -15.13 -4.95 -8.85
N VAL A 84 -13.80 -4.76 -8.93
CA VAL A 84 -13.21 -3.45 -9.23
C VAL A 84 -13.38 -3.23 -10.74
N GLU A 85 -14.08 -2.17 -11.12
CA GLU A 85 -14.34 -1.84 -12.53
C GLU A 85 -13.33 -0.82 -13.06
N GLU A 86 -12.79 0.04 -12.19
CA GLU A 86 -11.95 1.15 -12.62
C GLU A 86 -10.98 1.59 -11.50
N TRP A 87 -9.72 1.79 -11.88
CA TRP A 87 -8.71 2.45 -11.06
C TRP A 87 -8.67 3.93 -11.42
N ARG A 88 -9.04 4.79 -10.47
CA ARG A 88 -9.19 6.23 -10.72
C ARG A 88 -7.93 7.02 -10.38
N ALA A 89 -7.28 6.68 -9.26
CA ALA A 89 -6.08 7.39 -8.79
C ALA A 89 -5.24 6.53 -7.84
N GLY A 90 -3.97 6.89 -7.69
CA GLY A 90 -3.05 6.35 -6.69
C GLY A 90 -1.76 5.77 -7.31
N PRO A 91 -0.76 5.42 -6.48
CA PRO A 91 -0.70 5.64 -5.02
C PRO A 91 -0.61 7.13 -4.64
N ALA A 92 -1.32 7.53 -3.57
CA ALA A 92 -1.23 8.87 -2.98
C ALA A 92 -1.12 8.77 -1.46
N LEU A 93 -0.42 9.71 -0.81
CA LEU A 93 -0.39 9.79 0.65
C LEU A 93 -1.80 9.96 1.20
N ALA A 94 -2.15 9.15 2.20
CA ALA A 94 -3.35 9.40 2.98
C ALA A 94 -3.23 10.77 3.65
N THR A 95 -4.30 11.54 3.64
CA THR A 95 -4.38 12.83 4.32
C THR A 95 -5.49 12.79 5.37
N ALA A 96 -5.23 13.39 6.52
CA ALA A 96 -6.24 13.62 7.54
C ALA A 96 -7.23 14.71 7.08
N ALA A 97 -8.33 14.91 7.82
CA ALA A 97 -9.37 15.89 7.49
C ALA A 97 -8.88 17.35 7.32
N GLY A 98 -7.65 17.66 7.75
CA GLY A 98 -6.99 18.96 7.58
C GLY A 98 -6.02 19.05 6.39
N GLY A 99 -5.94 18.04 5.52
CA GLY A 99 -5.05 18.03 4.35
C GLY A 99 -3.59 17.65 4.64
N GLU A 100 -3.21 17.57 5.91
CA GLU A 100 -1.89 17.05 6.32
C GLU A 100 -1.81 15.53 6.12
N PRO A 101 -0.60 14.98 5.84
CA PRO A 101 -0.42 13.55 5.70
C PRO A 101 -0.79 12.83 7.00
N ASP A 102 -1.60 11.78 6.87
CA ASP A 102 -1.90 10.89 7.98
C ASP A 102 -0.62 10.11 8.32
N LEU A 103 -0.14 10.25 9.56
CA LEU A 103 1.13 9.70 10.01
C LEU A 103 0.96 9.04 11.38
N THR A 104 1.34 7.77 11.44
CA THR A 104 1.46 7.04 12.70
C THR A 104 2.92 6.92 13.10
N VAL A 105 3.23 7.33 14.33
CA VAL A 105 4.55 7.12 14.94
C VAL A 105 4.46 5.92 15.88
N ARG A 106 5.45 5.03 15.81
CA ARG A 106 5.58 3.86 16.69
C ARG A 106 6.88 3.94 17.50
N CYS A 107 6.75 3.80 18.81
CA CYS A 107 7.87 3.65 19.73
C CYS A 107 8.48 2.24 19.59
N GLU A 108 9.76 2.14 19.26
CA GLU A 108 10.41 0.82 19.11
C GLU A 108 10.75 0.16 20.45
N LEU A 109 10.77 0.92 21.56
CA LEU A 109 11.01 0.36 22.89
C LEU A 109 9.80 -0.35 23.49
N CYS A 110 8.61 0.26 23.42
CA CYS A 110 7.40 -0.27 24.08
C CYS A 110 6.25 -0.61 23.13
N GLY A 111 6.45 -0.42 21.82
CA GLY A 111 5.46 -0.73 20.78
C GLY A 111 4.28 0.25 20.70
N PHE A 112 4.17 1.24 21.57
CA PHE A 112 3.08 2.22 21.52
C PHE A 112 3.08 2.95 20.16
N ALA A 113 1.94 2.95 19.50
CA ALA A 113 1.71 3.61 18.22
C ALA A 113 0.56 4.61 18.33
N GLY A 114 0.68 5.75 17.66
CA GLY A 114 -0.34 6.79 17.66
C GLY A 114 -0.01 7.95 16.73
N PRO A 115 -0.87 8.98 16.67
CA PRO A 115 -0.63 10.15 15.83
C PRO A 115 0.61 10.90 16.32
N GLU A 116 1.35 11.48 15.37
CA GLU A 116 2.58 12.22 15.64
C GLU A 116 2.42 13.35 16.68
N SER A 117 1.25 14.00 16.70
CA SER A 117 0.92 15.08 17.64
C SER A 117 1.11 14.66 19.11
N MET A 118 0.85 13.39 19.46
CA MET A 118 1.05 12.90 20.82
C MET A 118 2.54 12.80 21.19
N PHE A 119 3.38 12.37 20.25
CA PHE A 119 4.82 12.19 20.47
C PHE A 119 5.56 13.52 20.54
N THR A 120 5.16 14.48 19.70
CA THR A 120 5.72 15.84 19.71
C THR A 120 5.27 16.62 20.94
N ALA A 121 4.00 16.48 21.37
CA ALA A 121 3.53 17.06 22.62
C ALA A 121 4.26 16.48 23.84
N ALA A 122 4.53 15.17 23.85
CA ALA A 122 5.32 14.54 24.91
C ALA A 122 6.77 15.07 24.92
N ALA A 123 7.40 15.21 23.75
CA ALA A 123 8.75 15.75 23.64
C ALA A 123 8.86 17.18 24.19
N ARG A 124 7.87 18.05 23.92
CA ARG A 124 7.85 19.43 24.43
C ARG A 124 7.76 19.54 25.95
N ARG A 125 7.25 18.51 26.63
CA ARG A 125 7.13 18.47 28.10
C ARG A 125 8.39 17.97 28.78
N LEU A 126 9.28 17.33 28.02
CA LEU A 126 10.52 16.77 28.55
C LEU A 126 11.67 17.76 28.35
N PRO A 127 12.65 17.78 29.27
CA PRO A 127 13.88 18.50 29.02
C PRO A 127 14.52 17.96 27.73
N PRO A 128 15.18 18.82 26.92
CA PRO A 128 15.80 18.41 25.68
C PRO A 128 16.71 17.19 25.92
N PRO A 129 16.77 16.24 24.97
CA PRO A 129 17.49 14.97 25.15
C PRO A 129 19.01 15.11 25.30
N PHE A 130 19.55 16.33 25.19
CA PHE A 130 20.92 16.66 25.50
C PHE A 130 20.97 17.87 26.45
N PRO A 131 21.82 17.88 27.49
CA PRO A 131 22.17 19.13 28.14
C PRO A 131 22.70 20.07 27.05
N ALA A 132 22.28 21.35 27.09
CA ALA A 132 22.99 22.37 26.35
C ALA A 132 24.47 22.20 26.71
N GLY A 133 25.33 21.99 25.70
CA GLY A 133 26.78 21.92 25.92
C GLY A 133 27.22 23.13 26.76
N PRO A 134 28.30 23.00 27.55
CA PRO A 134 28.65 23.99 28.56
C PRO A 134 28.60 25.37 27.92
N ALA A 135 27.78 26.26 28.51
CA ALA A 135 27.79 27.67 28.15
C ALA A 135 29.25 28.10 28.18
N ALA A 136 29.79 28.44 27.01
CA ALA A 136 31.14 28.99 26.90
C ALA A 136 31.14 30.25 27.77
N GLY A 137 31.66 30.11 28.99
CA GLY A 137 31.89 31.21 29.91
C GLY A 137 32.92 32.12 29.24
N GLY A 138 32.48 33.35 28.98
CA GLY A 138 33.37 34.49 28.75
C GLY A 138 33.84 35.07 30.07
#